data_AF-A0A7Y2GNR6-F1
#
_entry.id   AF-A0A7Y2GNR6-F1
#
_cell.length_a   1.000
_cell.length_b   1.000
_cell.length_c   1.000
_cell.angle_alpha   90.00
_cell.angle_beta   90.00
_cell.angle_gamma   90.00
#
_symmetry.space_group_name_H-M   'P 1'
#
loop_
_entity.id
_entity.type
_entity.pdbx_description
1 polymer ?
#
loop_
_entity_poly.entity_id
_entity_poly.type
_entity_poly.pdbx_seq_one_letter_code
_entity_poly.pdbx_strand_id
1 'polypeptide(L)'
;AEEKIGDTIWVELAESLNLPLGKLFSTDHADVPEIGYVNDFNTDDWLKLINKNPIILQNPIAINGDRTMLITHRSEILKFFGVDSAGLEKTMGHEPPTTSSQTKDEDFTS
;
A
#
# COMPACT_ATOMS: atom_id res chain seq x y z
N ALA A 1 -14.54 -0.35 -16.18
CA ALA A 1 -14.88 -1.78 -16.09
C ALA A 1 -14.58 -2.20 -14.66
N GLU A 2 -15.48 -2.91 -14.01
CA GLU A 2 -15.17 -3.59 -12.75
C GLU A 2 -14.44 -4.88 -13.12
N GLU A 3 -13.17 -4.98 -12.77
CA GLU A 3 -12.33 -6.12 -13.16
C GLU A 3 -12.35 -7.14 -12.03
N LYS A 4 -12.78 -8.37 -12.35
CA LYS A 4 -12.87 -9.44 -11.36
C LYS A 4 -11.49 -10.07 -11.17
N ILE A 5 -10.95 -9.94 -9.96
CA ILE A 5 -9.69 -10.59 -9.56
C ILE A 5 -9.93 -12.10 -9.39
N GLY A 6 -9.04 -12.92 -9.93
CA GLY A 6 -9.11 -14.37 -9.82
C GLY A 6 -8.73 -14.88 -8.43
N ASP A 7 -9.28 -16.04 -8.05
CA ASP A 7 -9.06 -16.65 -6.73
C ASP A 7 -7.58 -16.89 -6.42
N THR A 8 -6.81 -17.36 -7.40
CA THR A 8 -5.36 -17.56 -7.26
C THR A 8 -4.63 -16.27 -6.89
N ILE A 9 -5.03 -15.14 -7.47
CA ILE A 9 -4.40 -13.84 -7.18
C ILE A 9 -4.68 -13.42 -5.74
N TRP A 10 -5.91 -13.64 -5.23
CA TRP A 10 -6.21 -13.35 -3.82
C TRP A 10 -5.34 -14.16 -2.86
N VAL A 11 -5.12 -15.43 -3.16
CA VAL A 11 -4.26 -16.31 -2.37
C VAL A 11 -2.80 -15.82 -2.44
N GLU A 12 -2.28 -15.53 -3.63
CA GLU A 12 -0.92 -15.01 -3.82
C GLU A 12 -0.68 -13.67 -3.10
N LEU A 13 -1.68 -12.79 -3.06
CA LEU A 13 -1.59 -11.52 -2.32
C LEU A 13 -1.53 -11.76 -0.81
N ALA A 14 -2.36 -12.66 -0.28
CA ALA A 14 -2.34 -13.01 1.13
C ALA A 14 -1.00 -13.63 1.54
N GLU A 15 -0.44 -14.52 0.70
CA GLU A 15 0.90 -15.09 0.88
C GLU A 15 1.99 -14.02 0.83
N SER A 16 1.95 -13.12 -0.14
CA SER A 16 2.90 -12.00 -0.28
C SER A 16 2.88 -11.05 0.92
N LEU A 17 1.71 -10.86 1.53
CA LEU A 17 1.52 -10.06 2.74
C LEU A 17 1.84 -10.83 4.03
N ASN A 18 2.05 -12.15 3.94
CA ASN A 18 2.19 -13.06 5.08
C ASN A 18 1.01 -12.95 6.07
N LEU A 19 -0.21 -12.92 5.53
CA LEU A 19 -1.45 -12.82 6.28
C LEU A 19 -2.42 -13.95 5.90
N PRO A 20 -3.25 -14.44 6.83
CA PRO A 20 -4.41 -15.24 6.47
C PRO A 20 -5.35 -14.45 5.53
N LEU A 21 -5.92 -15.10 4.51
CA LEU A 21 -6.75 -14.43 3.50
C LEU A 21 -7.89 -13.58 4.12
N GLY A 22 -8.57 -14.10 5.15
CA GLY A 22 -9.64 -13.38 5.84
C GLY A 22 -9.20 -12.06 6.51
N LYS A 23 -7.90 -11.83 6.73
CA LYS A 23 -7.39 -10.56 7.28
C LYS A 23 -7.33 -9.42 6.24
N LEU A 24 -7.54 -9.72 4.96
CA LEU A 24 -7.66 -8.71 3.91
C LEU A 24 -9.06 -8.07 3.89
N PHE A 25 -10.05 -8.70 4.53
CA PHE A 25 -11.45 -8.35 4.41
C PHE A 25 -12.06 -7.91 5.74
N SER A 26 -13.12 -7.11 5.67
CA SER A 26 -13.96 -6.77 6.82
C SER A 26 -15.43 -6.91 6.46
N THR A 27 -16.19 -7.54 7.35
CA THR A 27 -17.65 -7.62 7.27
C THR A 27 -18.36 -6.61 8.18
N ASP A 28 -17.60 -5.84 8.95
CA ASP A 28 -18.11 -4.86 9.92
C ASP A 28 -18.04 -3.44 9.34
N HIS A 29 -18.93 -3.15 8.39
CA HIS A 29 -19.08 -1.82 7.80
C HIS A 29 -20.51 -1.61 7.29
N ALA A 30 -21.03 -0.38 7.39
CA ALA A 30 -22.43 -0.07 7.05
C ALA A 30 -22.79 -0.38 5.58
N ASP A 31 -21.83 -0.28 4.67
CA ASP A 31 -22.01 -0.57 3.25
C ASP A 31 -21.87 -2.05 2.88
N VAL A 32 -21.40 -2.89 3.83
CA VAL A 32 -21.30 -4.34 3.62
C VAL A 32 -22.66 -4.95 3.95
N PRO A 33 -23.23 -5.81 3.08
CA PRO A 33 -24.47 -6.53 3.40
C PRO A 33 -24.34 -7.31 4.70
N GLU A 34 -25.45 -7.59 5.38
CA GLU A 34 -25.41 -8.42 6.58
C GLU A 34 -24.86 -9.81 6.24
N ILE A 35 -23.66 -10.08 6.74
CA ILE A 35 -22.96 -11.36 6.57
C ILE A 35 -23.01 -12.04 7.93
N GLY A 36 -23.44 -13.30 7.94
CA GLY A 36 -23.49 -14.09 9.17
C GLY A 36 -22.12 -14.32 9.81
N TYR A 37 -22.05 -15.23 10.78
CA TYR A 37 -20.80 -15.53 11.48
C TYR A 37 -19.71 -16.04 10.53
N VAL A 38 -18.58 -15.34 10.49
CA VAL A 38 -17.42 -15.65 9.63
C VAL A 38 -16.24 -16.29 10.37
N ASN A 39 -16.37 -16.59 11.67
CA ASN A 39 -15.27 -17.03 12.53
C ASN A 39 -14.60 -18.33 12.06
N ASP A 40 -15.35 -19.22 11.40
CA ASP A 40 -14.89 -20.53 10.94
C ASP A 40 -14.68 -20.59 9.42
N PHE A 41 -14.64 -19.44 8.74
CA PHE A 41 -14.47 -19.38 7.29
C PHE A 41 -13.08 -19.86 6.88
N ASN A 42 -13.05 -20.81 5.94
CA ASN A 42 -11.83 -21.22 5.26
C ASN A 42 -11.54 -20.34 4.03
N THR A 43 -10.45 -20.63 3.32
CA THR A 43 -10.06 -19.91 2.10
C THR A 43 -11.17 -19.87 1.05
N ASP A 44 -11.83 -20.99 0.77
CA ASP A 44 -12.89 -21.06 -0.24
C ASP A 44 -14.11 -20.21 0.14
N ASP A 45 -14.44 -20.14 1.44
CA ASP A 45 -15.54 -19.34 1.93
C ASP A 45 -15.24 -17.84 1.77
N TRP A 46 -14.02 -17.42 2.09
CA TRP A 46 -13.56 -16.04 1.86
C TRP A 46 -13.53 -15.68 0.37
N LEU A 47 -13.05 -16.59 -0.49
CA LEU A 47 -13.03 -16.40 -1.95
C LEU A 47 -14.45 -16.25 -2.52
N LYS A 48 -15.40 -17.08 -2.09
CA LYS A 48 -16.82 -16.93 -2.47
C LYS A 48 -17.38 -15.58 -2.01
N LEU A 49 -16.96 -15.10 -0.84
CA LEU A 49 -17.44 -13.85 -0.27
C LEU A 49 -16.95 -12.63 -1.04
N ILE A 50 -15.64 -12.49 -1.28
CA ILE A 50 -15.06 -11.35 -2.01
C ILE A 50 -15.54 -11.31 -3.46
N ASN A 51 -15.73 -12.47 -4.10
CA ASN A 51 -16.25 -12.57 -5.46
C ASN A 51 -17.71 -12.09 -5.61
N LYS A 52 -18.50 -12.16 -4.52
CA LYS A 52 -19.89 -11.68 -4.50
C LYS A 52 -20.00 -10.25 -4.00
N ASN A 53 -19.15 -9.88 -3.04
CA ASN A 53 -19.19 -8.61 -2.34
C ASN A 53 -17.79 -7.96 -2.32
N PRO A 54 -17.31 -7.40 -3.44
CA PRO A 54 -15.97 -6.77 -3.50
C PRO A 54 -15.74 -5.69 -2.44
N ILE A 55 -16.83 -5.07 -1.96
CA ILE A 55 -16.83 -4.01 -0.94
C ILE A 55 -16.29 -4.45 0.44
N ILE A 56 -16.13 -5.75 0.68
CA ILE A 56 -15.51 -6.24 1.92
C ILE A 56 -13.99 -5.95 1.98
N LEU A 57 -13.35 -5.63 0.85
CA LEU A 57 -11.97 -5.15 0.82
C LEU A 57 -11.92 -3.68 1.27
N GLN A 58 -11.56 -3.45 2.53
CA GLN A 58 -11.58 -2.10 3.12
C GLN A 58 -10.27 -1.32 2.95
N ASN A 59 -9.13 -2.02 2.85
CA ASN A 59 -7.82 -1.39 2.75
C ASN A 59 -7.21 -1.62 1.37
N PRO A 60 -6.63 -0.58 0.73
CA PRO A 60 -5.92 -0.76 -0.52
C PRO A 60 -4.72 -1.69 -0.37
N ILE A 61 -4.47 -2.49 -1.40
CA ILE A 61 -3.26 -3.32 -1.52
C ILE A 61 -2.38 -2.69 -2.60
N ALA A 62 -1.20 -2.22 -2.22
CA ALA A 62 -0.23 -1.65 -3.15
C ALA A 62 0.75 -2.75 -3.59
N ILE A 63 1.05 -2.78 -4.90
CA ILE A 63 1.94 -3.78 -5.53
C ILE A 63 2.95 -3.04 -6.42
N ASN A 64 4.25 -3.34 -6.28
CA ASN A 64 5.34 -2.76 -7.08
C ASN A 64 6.49 -3.78 -7.20
N GLY A 65 6.56 -4.46 -8.35
CA GLY A 65 7.43 -5.61 -8.50
C GLY A 65 7.10 -6.67 -7.45
N ASP A 66 8.10 -7.12 -6.71
CA ASP A 66 7.95 -8.15 -5.67
C ASP A 66 7.50 -7.58 -4.31
N ARG A 67 7.22 -6.26 -4.22
CA ARG A 67 6.76 -5.62 -2.99
C ARG A 67 5.24 -5.51 -2.97
N THR A 68 4.65 -6.02 -1.89
CA THR A 68 3.21 -5.93 -1.63
C THR A 68 2.98 -5.35 -0.23
N MET A 69 2.06 -4.41 -0.10
CA MET A 69 1.74 -3.79 1.20
C MET A 69 0.26 -3.47 1.32
N LEU A 70 -0.33 -3.84 2.46
CA LEU A 70 -1.67 -3.41 2.85
C LEU A 70 -1.59 -2.00 3.43
N ILE A 71 -2.26 -1.04 2.79
CA ILE A 71 -2.22 0.37 3.17
C ILE A 71 -3.30 0.63 4.21
N THR A 72 -2.91 0.77 5.48
CA THR A 72 -3.80 1.08 6.60
C THR A 72 -3.85 2.56 6.92
N HIS A 73 -2.77 3.28 6.62
CA HIS A 73 -2.67 4.73 6.77
C HIS A 73 -2.23 5.38 5.47
N ARG A 74 -2.83 6.52 5.13
CA ARG A 74 -2.50 7.25 3.88
C ARG A 74 -1.01 7.56 3.73
N SER A 75 -0.28 7.80 4.82
CA SER A 75 1.17 8.05 4.77
C SER A 75 1.99 6.84 4.32
N GLU A 76 1.46 5.63 4.45
CA GLU A 76 2.18 4.40 4.07
C GLU A 76 2.37 4.29 2.57
N ILE A 77 1.51 4.91 1.75
CA ILE A 77 1.69 4.93 0.29
C ILE A 77 3.00 5.63 -0.10
N LEU A 78 3.41 6.67 0.64
CA LEU A 78 4.67 7.38 0.40
C LEU A 78 5.87 6.50 0.77
N LYS A 79 5.76 5.76 1.88
CA LYS A 79 6.76 4.77 2.29
C LYS A 79 6.90 3.65 1.25
N PHE A 80 5.78 3.20 0.68
CA PHE A 80 5.74 2.16 -0.35
C PHE A 80 6.57 2.51 -1.58
N PHE A 81 6.36 3.73 -2.09
CA PHE A 81 7.07 4.22 -3.27
C PHE A 81 8.49 4.72 -2.97
N GLY A 82 8.96 4.60 -1.71
CA GLY A 82 10.31 5.03 -1.34
C GLY A 82 10.50 6.53 -1.60
N VAL A 83 9.46 7.33 -1.42
CA VAL A 83 9.58 8.78 -1.57
C VAL A 83 10.34 9.29 -0.35
N ASP A 84 11.67 9.26 -0.45
CA ASP A 84 12.56 9.97 0.46
C ASP A 84 12.09 11.42 0.44
N SER A 85 11.51 11.83 1.56
CA SER A 85 11.01 13.18 1.74
C SER A 85 12.23 14.10 1.71
N ALA A 86 12.51 14.61 0.51
CA ALA A 86 13.69 15.36 0.11
C ALA A 86 15.00 14.54 0.13
N GLY A 87 15.76 14.62 -0.97
CA GLY A 87 17.21 14.43 -0.96
C GLY A 87 17.92 15.52 -0.14
N LEU A 88 17.48 15.71 1.10
CA LEU A 88 18.13 16.50 2.12
C LEU A 88 18.35 15.55 3.28
N GLU A 89 19.48 14.86 3.24
CA GLU A 89 20.05 14.25 4.43
C GLU A 89 20.09 15.33 5.51
N LYS A 90 19.17 15.28 6.48
CA LYS A 90 19.34 16.05 7.71
C LYS A 90 20.46 15.38 8.49
N THR A 91 21.70 15.79 8.21
CA THR A 91 22.80 15.61 9.13
C THR A 91 22.41 16.32 10.43
N MET A 92 22.15 15.55 11.48
CA MET A 92 21.90 16.08 12.82
C MET A 92 23.23 16.64 13.36
N GLY A 93 23.54 17.91 13.06
CA GLY A 93 24.58 18.76 13.69
C GLY A 93 26.02 18.24 13.62
N HIS A 94 26.97 18.88 12.96
CA HIS A 94 27.42 20.24 13.31
C HIS A 94 28.16 20.95 12.16
N GLU A 95 28.00 20.51 10.92
CA GLU A 95 28.68 21.16 9.80
C GLU A 95 27.71 22.06 9.03
N PRO A 96 28.07 23.34 8.81
CA PRO A 96 27.27 24.21 7.97
C PRO A 96 27.15 23.59 6.57
N PRO A 97 25.98 23.70 5.92
CA PRO A 97 25.79 23.11 4.60
C PRO A 97 26.84 23.69 3.65
N THR A 98 27.70 22.83 3.09
CA THR A 98 28.58 23.20 2.00
C THR A 98 27.74 23.36 0.75
N THR A 99 27.18 24.55 0.55
CA THR A 99 26.61 24.94 -0.74
C THR A 99 27.76 25.18 -1.71
N SER A 100 28.22 24.14 -2.40
CA SER A 100 29.04 24.33 -3.59
C SER A 100 28.11 24.75 -4.73
N SER A 101 28.04 26.06 -4.99
CA SER A 101 27.37 26.60 -6.17
C SER A 101 28.00 26.01 -7.43
N GLN A 102 27.21 25.30 -8.24
CA GLN A 102 27.61 24.89 -9.60
C GLN A 102 27.21 25.92 -10.66
N THR A 103 27.27 27.21 -10.35
CA THR A 103 27.26 28.25 -11.40
C THR A 103 28.65 28.28 -12.02
N LYS A 104 28.84 27.43 -13.03
CA LYS A 104 29.87 27.64 -14.05
C LYS A 104 29.61 29.00 -14.70
N ASP A 105 30.59 29.89 -14.62
CA ASP A 105 30.87 30.96 -15.58
C ASP A 105 29.65 31.71 -16.16
N GLU A 106 28.96 32.49 -15.33
CA GLU A 106 28.15 33.60 -15.85
C GLU A 106 28.84 34.93 -15.49
N ASP A 107 29.69 35.37 -16.42
CA ASP A 107 30.35 36.67 -16.41
C ASP A 107 29.31 37.76 -16.73
N PHE A 108 28.74 38.38 -15.69
CA PHE A 108 27.94 39.59 -15.85
C PHE A 108 28.91 40.78 -15.94
N THR A 109 29.28 41.12 -17.17
CA THR A 109 29.98 42.37 -17.46
C THR A 109 29.09 43.56 -17.08
N SER A 110 29.72 44.53 -16.42
CA SER A 110 29.10 45.71 -15.77
C SER A 110 28.40 46.68 -16.72
#